data_AF-A0A537L210-F1
#
_entry.id   AF-A0A537L210-F1
#
_cell.length_a   1.000
_cell.length_b   1.000
_cell.length_c   1.000
_cell.angle_alpha   90.00
_cell.angle_beta   90.00
_cell.angle_gamma   90.00
#
_symmetry.space_group_name_H-M   'P 1'
#
loop_
_entity.id
_entity.type
_entity.pdbx_description
1 polymer ?
#
loop_
_entity_poly.entity_id
_entity_poly.type
_entity_poly.pdbx_seq_one_letter_code
_entity_poly.pdbx_strand_id
1 'polypeptide(L)'
;MKIATFNINNINKRLPNLLAWLRRARPDIVGLQELKSADAAFPVAALRRAGYAAVWRGQKTWNGVAILARGAEPVLTRSELPGDPGDAQSRYIEAAVSGILIGCLYAPNGNPQPGAKFDYKLAWLERLISHARALKAADVPVALIGDYNVVPTERDIYPTRSYDDDALVQPQSRAAFARLLEQGWTDAIRALHPDERIYTFWNYMRNRWPRDAGLRLDHILLSPHLSGRLKSSGVDRAVRGKPNASDHAPVFVELSAATSGGRVRKSKTVARAAPARRSSSARRPLLAIDGDSFAHRAYHALPKTIRRDDDQPAGAILGFANMLLRLYQQEQPRAVLVAWDTLFAPTYRHRQFPAYQGGRQFDDALIEQLRILPKLVEACGFANAKRAGYEADDFLAAAAAAEESRKGTVLVASGDRDTFQLASNRTTILYPVRAGEMARIGPAEVRERYGVEPEQVPDFIALRGDPSDKLPGLAGVGATGAAALLRKYGTIEELLAAGRFPAHAKNLRLFRSIATMNPKAPLPALRDQTPTWDKAARLAAKWQLKQLAGRLEALAKSAR
;
A
#
# COMPACT_ATOMS: atom_id res chain seq x y z
N MET A 1 17.67 -14.17 7.99
CA MET A 1 17.08 -13.19 7.05
C MET A 1 18.13 -12.14 6.74
N LYS A 2 18.41 -11.85 5.47
CA LYS A 2 19.38 -10.84 5.04
C LYS A 2 18.68 -9.60 4.50
N ILE A 3 18.96 -8.43 5.08
CA ILE A 3 18.45 -7.14 4.62
C ILE A 3 19.64 -6.34 4.09
N ALA A 4 19.50 -5.73 2.92
CA ALA A 4 20.56 -4.93 2.32
C ALA A 4 20.04 -3.58 1.83
N THR A 5 20.95 -2.61 1.71
CA THR A 5 20.71 -1.34 1.01
C THR A 5 21.82 -1.08 0.01
N PHE A 6 21.48 -0.48 -1.12
CA PHE A 6 22.43 -0.18 -2.17
C PHE A 6 22.00 1.04 -3.01
N ASN A 7 22.74 2.13 -2.89
CA ASN A 7 22.66 3.22 -3.86
C ASN A 7 23.24 2.72 -5.19
N ILE A 8 22.36 2.42 -6.14
CA ILE A 8 22.71 1.75 -7.39
C ILE A 8 23.26 2.72 -8.44
N ASN A 9 23.05 4.03 -8.22
CA ASN A 9 23.40 5.11 -9.13
C ASN A 9 23.00 4.77 -10.57
N ASN A 10 21.75 4.98 -10.96
CA ASN A 10 21.13 4.57 -12.23
C ASN A 10 20.95 3.04 -12.36
N ILE A 11 19.74 2.58 -12.05
CA ILE A 11 19.39 1.14 -12.03
C ILE A 11 19.56 0.49 -13.40
N ASN A 12 19.18 1.16 -14.48
CA ASN A 12 19.22 0.57 -15.82
C ASN A 12 20.66 0.40 -16.30
N LYS A 13 21.52 1.40 -16.07
CA LYS A 13 22.95 1.31 -16.41
C LYS A 13 23.67 0.23 -15.61
N ARG A 14 23.26 -0.01 -14.36
CA ARG A 14 23.92 -0.95 -13.44
C ARG A 14 23.15 -2.26 -13.27
N LEU A 15 22.11 -2.51 -14.07
CA LEU A 15 21.27 -3.71 -13.97
C LEU A 15 22.07 -5.02 -14.04
N PRO A 16 23.07 -5.20 -14.93
CA PRO A 16 23.87 -6.43 -14.95
C PRO A 16 24.62 -6.68 -13.63
N ASN A 17 25.20 -5.62 -13.04
CA ASN A 17 25.90 -5.69 -11.76
C ASN A 17 24.93 -6.02 -10.62
N LEU A 18 23.75 -5.40 -10.62
CA LEU A 18 22.68 -5.69 -9.66
C LEU A 18 22.24 -7.16 -9.75
N LEU A 19 21.93 -7.67 -10.95
CA LEU A 19 21.48 -9.06 -11.14
C LEU A 19 22.57 -10.07 -10.79
N ALA A 20 23.84 -9.77 -11.06
CA ALA A 20 24.95 -10.62 -10.63
C ALA A 20 25.08 -10.68 -9.10
N TRP A 21 24.96 -9.53 -8.43
CA TRP A 21 24.99 -9.47 -6.98
C TRP A 21 23.79 -10.17 -6.34
N LEU A 22 22.56 -9.91 -6.82
CA LEU A 22 21.34 -10.55 -6.29
C LEU A 22 21.37 -12.08 -6.38
N ARG A 23 21.96 -12.64 -7.45
CA ARG A 23 22.15 -14.09 -7.62
C ARG A 23 23.11 -14.70 -6.61
N ARG A 24 24.19 -13.99 -6.27
CA ARG A 24 25.24 -14.44 -5.35
C ARG A 24 24.85 -14.19 -3.89
N ALA A 25 24.57 -12.94 -3.54
CA ALA A 25 24.35 -12.49 -2.17
C ALA A 25 22.98 -12.90 -1.63
N ARG A 26 21.99 -13.07 -2.52
CA ARG A 26 20.65 -13.56 -2.22
C ARG A 26 19.99 -12.86 -0.99
N PRO A 27 20.02 -11.53 -0.89
CA PRO A 27 19.31 -10.83 0.17
C PRO A 27 17.80 -11.14 0.13
N ASP A 28 17.16 -11.17 1.29
CA ASP A 28 15.70 -11.33 1.37
C ASP A 28 14.98 -10.01 1.07
N ILE A 29 15.58 -8.90 1.48
CA ILE A 29 15.06 -7.54 1.29
C ILE A 29 16.20 -6.63 0.80
N VAL A 30 15.94 -5.80 -0.21
CA VAL A 30 16.90 -4.79 -0.71
C VAL A 30 16.25 -3.43 -0.83
N GLY A 31 16.79 -2.42 -0.18
CA GLY A 31 16.53 -1.02 -0.50
C GLY A 31 17.46 -0.52 -1.60
N LEU A 32 16.94 0.08 -2.66
CA LEU A 32 17.72 0.69 -3.73
C LEU A 32 17.51 2.21 -3.74
N GLN A 33 18.59 2.96 -3.95
CA GLN A 33 18.58 4.42 -4.07
C GLN A 33 19.19 4.87 -5.41
N GLU A 34 18.91 6.11 -5.79
CA GLU A 34 19.32 6.70 -7.07
C GLU A 34 18.93 5.83 -8.28
N LEU A 35 17.66 5.45 -8.37
CA LEU A 35 17.19 4.73 -9.55
C LEU A 35 17.48 5.49 -10.87
N LYS A 36 17.40 6.83 -10.85
CA LYS A 36 17.58 7.71 -12.03
C LYS A 36 16.83 7.16 -13.25
N SER A 37 15.58 6.80 -13.01
CA SER A 37 14.69 6.14 -13.96
C SER A 37 13.25 6.53 -13.64
N ALA A 38 12.46 6.83 -14.66
CA ALA A 38 11.02 7.03 -14.50
C ALA A 38 10.33 5.70 -14.18
N ASP A 39 9.13 5.74 -13.59
CA ASP A 39 8.42 4.52 -13.18
C ASP A 39 8.23 3.51 -14.32
N ALA A 40 7.87 4.00 -15.51
CA ALA A 40 7.66 3.16 -16.69
C ALA A 40 8.95 2.49 -17.22
N ALA A 41 10.12 3.03 -16.88
CA ALA A 41 11.42 2.52 -17.30
C ALA A 41 12.12 1.69 -16.21
N PHE A 42 11.43 1.39 -15.10
CA PHE A 42 11.97 0.54 -14.05
C PHE A 42 12.00 -0.94 -14.51
N PRO A 43 13.14 -1.66 -14.36
CA PRO A 43 13.34 -2.98 -14.97
C PRO A 43 12.69 -4.13 -14.18
N VAL A 44 11.41 -3.98 -13.77
CA VAL A 44 10.68 -4.94 -12.93
C VAL A 44 10.66 -6.36 -13.51
N ALA A 45 10.53 -6.51 -14.83
CA ALA A 45 10.51 -7.82 -15.48
C ALA A 45 11.84 -8.58 -15.30
N ALA A 46 12.98 -7.89 -15.36
CA ALA A 46 14.29 -8.50 -15.15
C ALA A 46 14.49 -8.90 -13.68
N LEU A 47 14.02 -8.06 -12.75
CA LEU A 47 14.07 -8.35 -11.31
C LEU A 47 13.16 -9.52 -10.94
N ARG A 48 11.95 -9.59 -11.50
CA ARG A 48 11.03 -10.72 -11.32
C ARG A 48 11.63 -12.03 -11.81
N ARG A 49 12.27 -12.03 -12.98
CA ARG A 49 13.03 -13.21 -13.47
C ARG A 49 14.17 -13.63 -12.54
N ALA A 50 14.75 -12.69 -11.80
CA ALA A 50 15.76 -12.98 -10.79
C ALA A 50 15.16 -13.42 -9.43
N GLY A 51 13.84 -13.55 -9.32
CA GLY A 51 13.14 -13.99 -8.11
C GLY A 51 12.77 -12.88 -7.13
N TYR A 52 12.84 -11.61 -7.57
CA TYR A 52 12.53 -10.44 -6.74
C TYR A 52 11.30 -9.71 -7.23
N ALA A 53 10.32 -9.57 -6.34
CA ALA A 53 9.26 -8.59 -6.49
C ALA A 53 9.73 -7.22 -6.01
N ALA A 54 9.04 -6.16 -6.42
CA ALA A 54 9.50 -4.79 -6.19
C ALA A 54 8.34 -3.80 -6.03
N VAL A 55 8.52 -2.83 -5.15
CA VAL A 55 7.79 -1.56 -5.16
C VAL A 55 8.80 -0.43 -5.31
N TRP A 56 8.45 0.62 -6.06
CA TRP A 56 9.38 1.70 -6.37
C TRP A 56 8.67 3.03 -6.55
N ARG A 57 9.46 4.10 -6.46
CA ARG A 57 9.09 5.46 -6.87
C ARG A 57 10.26 6.03 -7.66
N GLY A 58 10.06 6.16 -8.97
CA GLY A 58 11.07 6.59 -9.93
C GLY A 58 11.06 8.10 -10.17
N GLN A 59 12.21 8.61 -10.60
CA GLN A 59 12.38 9.97 -11.09
C GLN A 59 13.49 9.96 -12.16
N LYS A 60 13.21 10.52 -13.35
CA LYS A 60 13.96 10.25 -14.59
C LYS A 60 15.46 10.58 -14.52
N THR A 61 15.81 11.74 -13.97
CA THR A 61 17.19 12.25 -14.02
C THR A 61 17.90 12.14 -12.67
N TRP A 62 17.16 12.27 -11.58
CA TRP A 62 17.66 12.40 -10.22
C TRP A 62 16.90 11.44 -9.30
N ASN A 63 17.48 11.08 -8.15
CA ASN A 63 16.81 10.36 -7.08
C ASN A 63 16.21 9.00 -7.50
N GLY A 64 15.09 8.62 -6.88
CA GLY A 64 14.38 7.37 -7.06
C GLY A 64 14.77 6.34 -6.02
N VAL A 65 13.77 5.63 -5.50
CA VAL A 65 13.94 4.61 -4.46
C VAL A 65 13.09 3.37 -4.76
N ALA A 66 13.57 2.19 -4.37
CA ALA A 66 12.83 0.94 -4.49
C ALA A 66 13.07 0.01 -3.30
N ILE A 67 12.11 -0.86 -3.02
CA ILE A 67 12.25 -1.98 -2.11
C ILE A 67 12.00 -3.26 -2.91
N LEU A 68 13.01 -4.14 -2.94
CA LEU A 68 12.94 -5.46 -3.53
C LEU A 68 12.74 -6.51 -2.43
N ALA A 69 11.97 -7.55 -2.72
CA ALA A 69 11.77 -8.67 -1.83
C ALA A 69 11.88 -9.99 -2.58
N ARG A 70 12.66 -10.93 -2.03
CA ARG A 70 12.89 -12.25 -2.62
C ARG A 70 11.79 -13.22 -2.19
N GLY A 71 11.07 -13.79 -3.14
CA GLY A 71 10.03 -14.79 -2.87
C GLY A 71 8.83 -14.28 -2.07
N ALA A 72 8.66 -12.96 -1.94
CA ALA A 72 7.52 -12.31 -1.31
C ALA A 72 7.20 -11.01 -2.06
N GLU A 73 5.92 -10.65 -2.19
CA GLU A 73 5.53 -9.37 -2.77
C GLU A 73 5.64 -8.27 -1.69
N PRO A 74 6.47 -7.23 -1.88
CA PRO A 74 6.57 -6.15 -0.91
C PRO A 74 5.29 -5.31 -0.94
N VAL A 75 4.71 -5.03 0.22
CA VAL A 75 3.45 -4.30 0.34
C VAL A 75 3.74 -2.83 0.63
N LEU A 76 3.60 -1.97 -0.37
CA LEU A 76 3.81 -0.52 -0.25
C LEU A 76 2.89 0.09 0.82
N THR A 77 3.46 0.67 1.88
CA THR A 77 2.74 1.36 2.95
C THR A 77 2.85 2.88 2.82
N ARG A 78 3.92 3.38 2.20
CA ARG A 78 4.15 4.82 1.99
C ARG A 78 5.02 5.06 0.76
N SER A 79 4.76 6.15 0.03
CA SER A 79 5.54 6.52 -1.16
C SER A 79 6.34 7.81 -0.98
N GLU A 80 6.32 8.42 0.21
CA GLU A 80 6.98 9.69 0.49
C GLU A 80 7.21 9.89 1.98
N LEU A 81 8.14 10.79 2.31
CA LEU A 81 8.43 11.18 3.69
C LEU A 81 7.38 12.20 4.16
N PRO A 82 6.63 11.95 5.24
CA PRO A 82 5.64 12.90 5.74
C PRO A 82 6.25 14.22 6.23
N GLY A 83 5.42 15.25 6.30
CA GLY A 83 5.76 16.54 6.91
C GLY A 83 5.95 17.70 5.93
N ASP A 84 5.90 17.44 4.61
CA ASP A 84 5.88 18.48 3.57
C ASP A 84 5.20 17.93 2.29
N PRO A 85 3.92 18.28 2.05
CA PRO A 85 3.19 17.86 0.84
C PRO A 85 3.74 18.45 -0.47
N GLY A 86 4.55 19.53 -0.40
CA GLY A 86 5.15 20.15 -1.57
C GLY A 86 6.41 19.43 -2.07
N ASP A 87 6.97 18.51 -1.28
CA ASP A 87 8.18 17.78 -1.66
C ASP A 87 7.89 16.65 -2.65
N ALA A 88 8.04 16.97 -3.94
CA ALA A 88 7.87 16.01 -5.03
C ALA A 88 9.08 15.07 -5.25
N GLN A 89 10.18 15.21 -4.50
CA GLN A 89 11.39 14.43 -4.75
C GLN A 89 11.23 12.97 -4.30
N SER A 90 11.58 12.03 -5.19
CA SER A 90 11.44 10.58 -4.95
C SER A 90 12.59 10.05 -4.07
N ARG A 91 12.56 10.40 -2.78
CA ARG A 91 13.64 10.15 -1.81
C ARG A 91 13.29 9.15 -0.73
N TYR A 92 12.04 8.73 -0.60
CA TYR A 92 11.60 7.89 0.50
C TYR A 92 10.43 7.00 0.09
N ILE A 93 10.47 5.73 0.48
CA ILE A 93 9.41 4.74 0.26
C ILE A 93 9.38 3.76 1.44
N GLU A 94 8.20 3.26 1.80
CA GLU A 94 8.04 2.25 2.83
C GLU A 94 7.26 1.05 2.32
N ALA A 95 7.68 -0.14 2.72
CA ALA A 95 6.92 -1.36 2.46
C ALA A 95 7.01 -2.35 3.62
N ALA A 96 5.90 -3.05 3.87
CA ALA A 96 5.91 -4.23 4.71
C ALA A 96 6.39 -5.44 3.90
N VAL A 97 7.41 -6.13 4.41
CA VAL A 97 7.99 -7.33 3.78
C VAL A 97 8.25 -8.37 4.87
N SER A 98 7.63 -9.54 4.76
CA SER A 98 7.85 -10.67 5.68
C SER A 98 7.73 -10.30 7.17
N GLY A 99 6.77 -9.45 7.52
CA GLY A 99 6.52 -9.02 8.90
C GLY A 99 7.44 -7.89 9.41
N ILE A 100 8.24 -7.29 8.54
CA ILE A 100 9.10 -6.13 8.85
C ILE A 100 8.65 -4.94 8.02
N LEU A 101 8.51 -3.76 8.65
CA LEU A 101 8.34 -2.50 7.94
C LEU A 101 9.71 -1.95 7.53
N ILE A 102 9.90 -1.73 6.25
CA ILE A 102 11.15 -1.26 5.66
C ILE A 102 10.93 0.16 5.18
N GLY A 103 11.64 1.13 5.77
CA GLY A 103 11.73 2.48 5.22
C GLY A 103 13.02 2.60 4.40
N CYS A 104 12.91 2.68 3.08
CA CYS A 104 14.04 2.88 2.18
C CYS A 104 14.17 4.36 1.83
N LEU A 105 15.36 4.94 2.03
CA LEU A 105 15.58 6.37 1.90
C LEU A 105 16.84 6.76 1.11
N TYR A 106 16.77 7.92 0.46
CA TYR A 106 17.85 8.61 -0.22
C TYR A 106 17.84 10.08 0.21
N ALA A 107 18.51 10.37 1.33
CA ALA A 107 18.54 11.71 1.91
C ALA A 107 19.22 12.71 0.96
N PRO A 108 18.83 14.00 0.98
CA PRO A 108 19.48 15.02 0.15
C PRO A 108 20.98 15.12 0.44
N ASN A 109 21.80 15.22 -0.61
CA ASN A 109 23.25 15.42 -0.47
C ASN A 109 23.59 16.73 0.24
N GLY A 110 22.96 17.83 -0.17
CA GLY A 110 23.00 19.13 0.49
C GLY A 110 24.00 20.14 -0.09
N ASN A 111 24.89 19.75 -1.01
CA ASN A 111 25.87 20.68 -1.58
C ASN A 111 25.28 21.63 -2.65
N PRO A 112 25.78 22.88 -2.75
CA PRO A 112 26.78 23.50 -1.88
C PRO A 112 26.19 23.89 -0.51
N GLN A 113 27.07 24.02 0.50
CA GLN A 113 26.73 24.51 1.83
C GLN A 113 27.65 25.69 2.20
N PRO A 114 27.12 26.74 2.86
CA PRO A 114 25.70 26.95 3.15
C PRO A 114 24.86 27.23 1.88
N GLY A 115 23.53 27.19 2.01
CA GLY A 115 22.60 27.55 0.94
C GLY A 115 21.35 26.66 0.88
N ALA A 116 20.43 27.01 -0.02
CA ALA A 116 19.08 26.43 -0.07
C ALA A 116 19.04 24.88 -0.17
N LYS A 117 20.05 24.26 -0.79
CA LYS A 117 20.14 22.79 -0.86
C LYS A 117 20.52 22.17 0.50
N PHE A 118 21.36 22.84 1.27
CA PHE A 118 21.70 22.44 2.63
C PHE A 118 20.52 22.69 3.58
N ASP A 119 19.82 23.82 3.43
CA ASP A 119 18.60 24.10 4.20
C ASP A 119 17.52 23.03 3.95
N TYR A 120 17.32 22.66 2.67
CA TYR A 120 16.43 21.55 2.30
C TYR A 120 16.87 20.22 2.92
N LYS A 121 18.18 19.92 2.94
CA LYS A 121 18.72 18.71 3.59
C LYS A 121 18.36 18.69 5.07
N LEU A 122 18.61 19.79 5.80
CA LEU A 122 18.33 19.87 7.22
C LEU A 122 16.82 19.72 7.50
N ALA A 123 15.97 20.43 6.75
CA ALA A 123 14.51 20.30 6.87
C ALA A 123 14.01 18.88 6.55
N TRP A 124 14.60 18.21 5.55
CA TRP A 124 14.30 16.83 5.22
C TRP A 124 14.71 15.86 6.36
N LEU A 125 15.88 16.08 6.97
CA LEU A 125 16.34 15.28 8.11
C LEU A 125 15.44 15.47 9.34
N GLU A 126 14.95 16.68 9.62
CA GLU A 126 13.97 16.91 10.70
C GLU A 126 12.66 16.14 10.47
N ARG A 127 12.15 16.13 9.24
CA ARG A 127 11.00 15.29 8.86
C ARG A 127 11.29 13.81 9.08
N LEU A 128 12.48 13.34 8.72
CA LEU A 128 12.89 11.96 8.95
C LEU A 128 12.96 11.64 10.45
N ILE A 129 13.53 12.51 11.27
CA ILE A 129 13.60 12.36 12.73
C ILE A 129 12.20 12.25 13.34
N SER A 130 11.29 13.13 12.95
CA SER A 130 9.89 13.11 13.41
C SER A 130 9.18 11.81 13.02
N HIS A 131 9.32 11.42 11.76
CA HIS A 131 8.69 10.22 11.23
C HIS A 131 9.27 8.93 11.83
N ALA A 132 10.59 8.84 11.97
CA ALA A 132 11.26 7.72 12.61
C ALA A 132 10.79 7.54 14.07
N ARG A 133 10.53 8.64 14.78
CA ARG A 133 9.96 8.58 16.14
C ARG A 133 8.57 7.94 16.11
N ALA A 134 7.72 8.30 15.15
CA ALA A 134 6.40 7.71 14.97
C ALA A 134 6.48 6.22 14.60
N LEU A 135 7.38 5.85 13.69
CA LEU A 135 7.61 4.45 13.31
C LEU A 135 8.09 3.59 14.49
N LYS A 136 8.98 4.13 15.32
CA LYS A 136 9.43 3.45 16.54
C LYS A 136 8.30 3.31 17.55
N ALA A 137 7.48 4.34 17.73
CA ALA A 137 6.33 4.33 18.62
C ALA A 137 5.22 3.35 18.20
N ALA A 138 5.19 2.94 16.93
CA ALA A 138 4.25 1.93 16.43
C ALA A 138 4.53 0.51 17.00
N ASP A 139 5.68 0.31 17.66
CA ASP A 139 6.05 -0.94 18.36
C ASP A 139 5.99 -2.19 17.47
N VAL A 140 6.40 -2.05 16.21
CA VAL A 140 6.54 -3.14 15.24
C VAL A 140 8.01 -3.29 14.80
N PRO A 141 8.41 -4.42 14.20
CA PRO A 141 9.74 -4.55 13.62
C PRO A 141 9.91 -3.59 12.44
N VAL A 142 10.80 -2.61 12.60
CA VAL A 142 11.15 -1.61 11.57
C VAL A 142 12.64 -1.62 11.29
N ALA A 143 13.02 -1.48 10.01
CA ALA A 143 14.37 -1.12 9.57
C ALA A 143 14.32 0.12 8.67
N LEU A 144 15.14 1.13 8.98
CA LEU A 144 15.37 2.29 8.13
C LEU A 144 16.70 2.12 7.41
N ILE A 145 16.64 1.93 6.10
CA ILE A 145 17.77 1.54 5.27
C ILE A 145 17.97 2.54 4.14
N GLY A 146 19.20 2.86 3.80
CA GLY A 146 19.43 3.79 2.69
C GLY A 146 20.76 4.51 2.72
N ASP A 147 20.88 5.45 1.79
CA ASP A 147 21.94 6.44 1.75
C ASP A 147 21.45 7.70 2.49
N TYR A 148 22.06 7.96 3.65
CA TYR A 148 21.70 9.09 4.49
C TYR A 148 22.43 10.36 4.08
N ASN A 149 23.41 10.30 3.17
CA ASN A 149 24.27 11.43 2.85
C ASN A 149 24.79 12.16 4.11
N VAL A 150 25.11 11.41 5.16
CA VAL A 150 25.71 11.91 6.40
C VAL A 150 26.86 11.00 6.77
N VAL A 151 28.01 11.61 7.03
CA VAL A 151 29.19 10.98 7.64
C VAL A 151 29.09 11.19 9.15
N PRO A 152 28.73 10.16 9.95
CA PRO A 152 28.38 10.39 11.35
C PRO A 152 29.56 10.90 12.20
N THR A 153 30.76 10.36 12.00
CA THR A 153 31.95 10.66 12.80
C THR A 153 33.22 10.72 11.93
N GLU A 154 34.34 11.13 12.50
CA GLU A 154 35.65 11.11 11.81
C GLU A 154 36.10 9.70 11.41
N ARG A 155 35.62 8.65 12.08
CA ARG A 155 35.90 7.25 11.72
C ARG A 155 35.18 6.81 10.44
N ASP A 156 34.20 7.60 10.00
CA ASP A 156 33.34 7.32 8.86
C ASP A 156 33.83 7.99 7.57
N ILE A 157 35.01 8.61 7.60
CA ILE A 157 35.68 9.24 6.46
C ILE A 157 37.18 8.96 6.53
N TYR A 158 37.82 8.76 5.38
CA TYR A 158 39.28 8.66 5.34
C TYR A 158 39.93 10.00 5.76
N PRO A 159 41.14 9.99 6.37
CA PRO A 159 41.80 11.21 6.82
C PRO A 159 41.99 12.22 5.67
N THR A 160 41.34 13.38 5.77
CA THR A 160 41.34 14.37 4.71
C THR A 160 40.84 15.73 5.17
N ARG A 161 41.22 16.79 4.44
CA ARG A 161 40.62 18.12 4.51
C ARG A 161 39.78 18.48 3.28
N SER A 162 39.75 17.62 2.25
CA SER A 162 39.06 17.94 0.99
C SER A 162 37.53 17.91 1.07
N TYR A 163 36.97 17.56 2.23
CA TYR A 163 35.54 17.52 2.49
C TYR A 163 35.13 18.56 3.55
N ASP A 164 36.04 19.43 4.02
CA ASP A 164 35.76 20.35 5.14
C ASP A 164 34.55 21.25 4.85
N ASP A 165 34.39 21.66 3.58
CA ASP A 165 33.26 22.48 3.11
C ASP A 165 32.08 21.64 2.56
N ASP A 166 32.11 20.31 2.67
CA ASP A 166 31.09 19.44 2.10
C ASP A 166 29.91 19.24 3.06
N ALA A 167 28.68 19.36 2.55
CA ALA A 167 27.43 19.14 3.28
C ALA A 167 27.35 17.80 4.02
N LEU A 168 28.09 16.77 3.59
CA LEU A 168 28.09 15.43 4.17
C LEU A 168 28.72 15.35 5.57
N VAL A 169 29.66 16.25 5.89
CA VAL A 169 30.43 16.23 7.15
C VAL A 169 30.07 17.38 8.11
N GLN A 170 29.17 18.27 7.69
CA GLN A 170 28.84 19.46 8.48
C GLN A 170 28.23 19.11 9.85
N PRO A 171 28.56 19.89 10.91
CA PRO A 171 28.07 19.63 12.27
C PRO A 171 26.56 19.48 12.37
N GLN A 172 25.78 20.26 11.62
CA GLN A 172 24.32 20.22 11.63
C GLN A 172 23.78 18.89 11.09
N SER A 173 24.37 18.37 10.02
CA SER A 173 23.99 17.06 9.45
C SER A 173 24.36 15.91 10.40
N ARG A 174 25.55 15.98 11.02
CA ARG A 174 25.97 15.01 12.05
C ARG A 174 25.05 15.04 13.27
N ALA A 175 24.70 16.23 13.76
CA ALA A 175 23.80 16.41 14.89
C ALA A 175 22.38 15.88 14.60
N ALA A 176 21.88 16.02 13.37
CA ALA A 176 20.61 15.43 12.97
C ALA A 176 20.66 13.88 12.99
N PHE A 177 21.72 13.28 12.47
CA PHE A 177 21.89 11.81 12.54
C PHE A 177 22.05 11.31 13.98
N ALA A 178 22.80 12.03 14.83
CA ALA A 178 22.92 11.71 16.26
C ALA A 178 21.56 11.74 16.97
N ARG A 179 20.75 12.80 16.78
CA ARG A 179 19.39 12.90 17.31
C ARG A 179 18.46 11.80 16.82
N LEU A 180 18.67 11.29 15.60
CA LEU A 180 17.95 10.12 15.11
C LEU A 180 18.33 8.88 15.94
N LEU A 181 19.62 8.63 16.16
CA LEU A 181 20.08 7.49 16.96
C LEU A 181 19.68 7.57 18.43
N GLU A 182 19.66 8.77 19.03
CA GLU A 182 19.22 9.02 20.42
C GLU A 182 17.78 8.55 20.70
N GLN A 183 16.95 8.39 19.66
CA GLN A 183 15.63 7.77 19.81
C GLN A 183 15.71 6.27 20.16
N GLY A 184 16.90 5.66 20.18
CA GLY A 184 17.14 4.25 20.41
C GLY A 184 17.06 3.42 19.13
N TRP A 185 17.44 3.97 17.98
CA TRP A 185 17.70 3.20 16.76
C TRP A 185 19.12 2.62 16.83
N THR A 186 19.28 1.36 16.46
CA THR A 186 20.61 0.73 16.41
C THR A 186 21.21 0.88 15.02
N ASP A 187 22.30 1.62 14.88
CA ASP A 187 23.17 1.57 13.69
C ASP A 187 23.84 0.19 13.64
N ALA A 188 23.37 -0.68 12.75
CA ALA A 188 23.76 -2.09 12.76
C ALA A 188 25.25 -2.32 12.47
N ILE A 189 25.86 -1.49 11.62
CA ILE A 189 27.28 -1.61 11.30
C ILE A 189 28.11 -1.24 12.52
N ARG A 190 27.80 -0.11 13.17
CA ARG A 190 28.53 0.35 14.36
C ARG A 190 28.29 -0.52 15.59
N ALA A 191 27.12 -1.15 15.70
CA ALA A 191 26.81 -2.07 16.79
C ALA A 191 27.71 -3.32 16.79
N LEU A 192 28.08 -3.83 15.61
CA LEU A 192 28.96 -5.00 15.48
C LEU A 192 30.44 -4.63 15.25
N HIS A 193 30.70 -3.46 14.69
CA HIS A 193 32.04 -2.98 14.35
C HIS A 193 32.26 -1.56 14.94
N PRO A 194 32.34 -1.44 16.27
CA PRO A 194 32.40 -0.14 16.94
C PRO A 194 33.67 0.65 16.58
N ASP A 195 34.80 -0.03 16.40
CA ASP A 195 36.12 0.60 16.25
C ASP A 195 36.67 0.56 14.81
N GLU A 196 36.03 -0.20 13.91
CA GLU A 196 36.53 -0.37 12.54
C GLU A 196 36.19 0.83 11.64
N ARG A 197 37.13 1.19 10.76
CA ARG A 197 36.85 2.12 9.66
C ARG A 197 36.22 1.36 8.50
N ILE A 198 34.92 1.55 8.32
CA ILE A 198 34.12 0.90 7.29
C ILE A 198 33.58 1.99 6.38
N TYR A 199 33.84 1.89 5.08
CA TYR A 199 33.31 2.80 4.07
C TYR A 199 32.29 2.09 3.18
N THR A 200 31.36 2.86 2.62
CA THR A 200 30.29 2.38 1.73
C THR A 200 30.29 3.11 0.40
N PHE A 201 30.98 4.25 0.31
CA PHE A 201 31.08 5.10 -0.87
C PHE A 201 32.52 5.48 -1.18
N TRP A 202 32.87 5.47 -2.47
CA TRP A 202 34.14 5.94 -3.01
C TRP A 202 33.91 6.69 -4.32
N ASN A 203 34.06 8.01 -4.25
CA ASN A 203 33.95 8.90 -5.42
C ASN A 203 34.80 8.39 -6.59
N TYR A 204 34.28 8.48 -7.81
CA TYR A 204 34.99 8.02 -9.02
C TYR A 204 36.30 8.78 -9.27
N MET A 205 36.37 10.05 -8.88
CA MET A 205 37.53 10.91 -9.12
C MET A 205 38.67 10.62 -8.14
N ARG A 206 39.88 11.09 -8.48
CA ARG A 206 41.06 11.11 -7.58
C ARG A 206 41.48 9.73 -7.03
N ASN A 207 41.16 8.65 -7.75
CA ASN A 207 41.50 7.28 -7.39
C ASN A 207 41.09 6.89 -5.96
N ARG A 208 39.90 7.32 -5.50
CA ARG A 208 39.46 7.03 -4.12
C ARG A 208 39.28 5.55 -3.84
N TRP A 209 38.80 4.77 -4.81
CA TRP A 209 38.63 3.33 -4.63
C TRP A 209 39.97 2.58 -4.46
N PRO A 210 40.96 2.69 -5.36
CA PRO A 210 42.27 2.02 -5.18
C PRO A 210 43.01 2.42 -3.90
N ARG A 211 42.77 3.63 -3.38
CA ARG A 211 43.41 4.16 -2.16
C ARG A 211 42.64 3.87 -0.88
N ASP A 212 41.50 3.18 -0.99
CA ASP A 212 40.50 3.04 0.07
C ASP A 212 40.14 4.35 0.79
N ALA A 213 40.06 5.44 0.03
CA ALA A 213 39.74 6.76 0.54
C ALA A 213 38.22 7.00 0.47
N GLY A 214 37.47 6.32 1.33
CA GLY A 214 36.00 6.26 1.29
C GLY A 214 35.26 7.05 2.38
N LEU A 215 33.94 7.01 2.30
CA LEU A 215 32.98 7.57 3.25
C LEU A 215 31.96 6.50 3.63
N ARG A 216 31.43 6.52 4.86
CA ARG A 216 30.27 5.73 5.28
C ARG A 216 29.01 6.57 5.24
N LEU A 217 28.24 6.40 4.17
CA LEU A 217 27.00 7.15 3.90
C LEU A 217 25.75 6.27 3.97
N ASP A 218 25.91 4.97 3.73
CA ASP A 218 24.83 4.00 3.65
C ASP A 218 24.69 3.30 5.00
N HIS A 219 23.50 3.37 5.60
CA HIS A 219 23.24 2.87 6.95
C HIS A 219 22.01 1.97 6.98
N ILE A 220 22.02 1.02 7.91
CA ILE A 220 20.88 0.17 8.25
C ILE A 220 20.59 0.41 9.74
N LEU A 221 19.52 1.16 10.01
CA LEU A 221 19.08 1.46 11.36
C LEU A 221 17.97 0.50 11.76
N LEU A 222 18.15 -0.21 12.87
CA LEU A 222 17.24 -1.25 13.35
C LEU A 222 16.46 -0.77 14.57
N SER A 223 15.16 -1.04 14.56
CA SER A 223 14.32 -0.90 15.76
C SER A 223 14.73 -1.93 16.84
N PRO A 224 14.36 -1.73 18.12
CA PRO A 224 14.66 -2.68 19.19
C PRO A 224 14.19 -4.12 18.93
N HIS A 225 13.06 -4.29 18.22
CA HIS A 225 12.55 -5.60 17.80
C HIS A 225 13.49 -6.37 16.87
N LEU A 226 14.34 -5.65 16.11
CA LEU A 226 15.27 -6.23 15.17
C LEU A 226 16.72 -6.23 15.67
N SER A 227 17.11 -5.25 16.49
CA SER A 227 18.51 -5.13 16.94
C SER A 227 18.96 -6.33 17.77
N GLY A 228 18.09 -6.88 18.64
CA GLY A 228 18.38 -8.13 19.39
C GLY A 228 18.49 -9.38 18.52
N ARG A 229 18.16 -9.29 17.22
CA ARG A 229 18.27 -10.38 16.25
C ARG A 229 19.49 -10.22 15.33
N LEU A 230 20.22 -9.11 15.44
CA LEU A 230 21.39 -8.83 14.60
C LEU A 230 22.48 -9.88 14.85
N LYS A 231 22.85 -10.60 13.79
CA LYS A 231 23.90 -11.65 13.83
C LYS A 231 25.19 -11.20 13.17
N SER A 232 25.08 -10.58 12.01
CA SER A 232 26.22 -10.11 11.23
C SER A 232 25.83 -8.85 10.46
N SER A 233 26.83 -8.05 10.10
CA SER A 233 26.68 -6.90 9.24
C SER A 233 27.93 -6.75 8.37
N GLY A 234 27.83 -6.04 7.27
CA GLY A 234 29.00 -5.81 6.42
C GLY A 234 28.71 -5.03 5.16
N VAL A 235 29.75 -4.88 4.36
CA VAL A 235 29.73 -4.18 3.07
C VAL A 235 30.25 -5.13 1.99
N ASP A 236 29.47 -5.35 0.94
CA ASP A 236 29.86 -6.17 -0.22
C ASP A 236 30.81 -5.38 -1.15
N ARG A 237 31.98 -5.01 -0.63
CA ARG A 237 33.00 -4.18 -1.30
C ARG A 237 33.42 -4.69 -2.68
N ALA A 238 33.41 -6.01 -2.88
CA ALA A 238 33.72 -6.63 -4.17
C ALA A 238 32.79 -6.17 -5.31
N VAL A 239 31.59 -5.68 -5.01
CA VAL A 239 30.65 -5.13 -6.01
C VAL A 239 31.15 -3.79 -6.54
N ARG A 240 31.71 -2.93 -5.67
CA ARG A 240 32.30 -1.63 -6.04
C ARG A 240 33.52 -1.76 -6.95
N GLY A 241 34.25 -2.87 -6.83
CA GLY A 241 35.41 -3.18 -7.66
C GLY A 241 35.09 -3.69 -9.08
N LYS A 242 33.82 -3.86 -9.45
CA LYS A 242 33.44 -4.35 -10.79
C LYS A 242 33.48 -3.25 -11.85
N PRO A 243 33.68 -3.61 -13.14
CA PRO A 243 33.49 -2.67 -14.24
C PRO A 243 32.10 -2.02 -14.20
N ASN A 244 32.04 -0.71 -14.48
CA ASN A 244 30.79 0.07 -14.48
C ASN A 244 29.99 -0.03 -13.15
N ALA A 245 30.65 -0.29 -12.03
CA ALA A 245 30.01 -0.33 -10.71
C ALA A 245 29.46 1.03 -10.28
N SER A 246 28.49 1.02 -9.36
CA SER A 246 28.13 2.19 -8.56
C SER A 246 29.36 2.69 -7.80
N ASP A 247 29.38 3.96 -7.45
CA ASP A 247 30.33 4.57 -6.51
C ASP A 247 30.09 4.11 -5.06
N HIS A 248 28.92 3.54 -4.78
CA HIS A 248 28.59 2.86 -3.53
C HIS A 248 28.80 1.34 -3.61
N ALA A 249 28.89 0.70 -2.45
CA ALA A 249 28.83 -0.75 -2.28
C ALA A 249 27.57 -1.15 -1.47
N PRO A 250 26.96 -2.32 -1.74
CA PRO A 250 25.83 -2.78 -0.94
C PRO A 250 26.22 -2.99 0.52
N VAL A 251 25.42 -2.46 1.43
CA VAL A 251 25.52 -2.70 2.88
C VAL A 251 24.47 -3.72 3.27
N PHE A 252 24.81 -4.67 4.14
CA PHE A 252 23.86 -5.69 4.58
C PHE A 252 23.94 -5.96 6.08
N VAL A 253 22.85 -6.54 6.57
CA VAL A 253 22.77 -7.19 7.88
C VAL A 253 22.14 -8.57 7.71
N GLU A 254 22.53 -9.51 8.58
CA GLU A 254 21.83 -10.76 8.75
C GLU A 254 21.18 -10.80 10.13
N LEU A 255 19.89 -11.12 10.13
CA LEU A 255 19.06 -11.27 11.31
C LEU A 255 18.75 -12.74 11.54
N SER A 256 18.75 -13.16 12.81
CA SER A 256 18.24 -14.46 13.25
C SER A 256 16.76 -14.64 12.83
N ALA A 257 16.33 -15.89 12.66
CA ALA A 257 14.91 -16.19 12.51
C ALA A 257 14.14 -15.63 13.72
N ALA A 258 12.91 -15.19 13.51
CA ALA A 258 12.07 -14.80 14.63
C ALA A 258 11.91 -16.02 15.54
N THR A 259 12.33 -15.93 16.80
CA THR A 259 12.06 -16.99 17.77
C THR A 259 10.55 -17.07 17.97
N SER A 260 9.96 -18.24 17.75
CA SER A 260 8.56 -18.55 18.03
C SER A 260 8.23 -18.60 19.54
N GLY A 261 9.02 -17.93 20.37
CA GLY A 261 8.96 -18.01 21.82
C GLY A 261 9.57 -16.75 22.45
N GLY A 262 8.76 -15.70 22.55
CA GLY A 262 9.08 -14.51 23.33
C GLY A 262 7.80 -13.98 23.95
N ARG A 263 7.61 -14.25 25.25
CA ARG A 263 6.55 -13.64 26.06
C ARG A 263 6.58 -12.12 25.84
N VAL A 264 5.53 -11.58 25.21
CA VAL A 264 5.30 -10.14 25.16
C VAL A 264 5.13 -9.67 26.60
N ARG A 265 6.12 -8.95 27.11
CA ARG A 265 6.00 -8.23 28.38
C ARG A 265 4.88 -7.20 28.21
N LYS A 266 3.89 -7.27 29.10
CA LYS A 266 2.78 -6.32 29.19
C LYS A 266 3.33 -4.88 29.26
N SER A 267 3.22 -4.14 28.17
CA SER A 267 3.46 -2.70 28.14
C SER A 267 2.29 -2.01 28.85
N LYS A 268 2.63 -1.11 29.79
CA LYS A 268 1.65 -0.27 30.49
C LYS A 268 1.06 0.73 29.50
N THR A 269 -0.26 0.83 29.53
CA THR A 269 -1.10 1.79 28.82
C THR A 269 -0.55 3.20 28.98
N VAL A 270 -0.04 3.77 27.89
CA VAL A 270 0.15 5.23 27.79
C VAL A 270 -1.21 5.81 27.45
N ALA A 271 -1.71 6.70 28.31
CA ALA A 271 -2.95 7.42 28.09
C ALA A 271 -2.90 8.15 26.74
N ARG A 272 -3.84 7.83 25.85
CA ARG A 272 -4.06 8.57 24.61
C ARG A 272 -4.47 9.99 24.95
N ALA A 273 -3.83 10.96 24.30
CA ALA A 273 -4.41 12.29 24.16
C ALA A 273 -5.84 12.15 23.60
N ALA A 274 -6.78 12.80 24.27
CA ALA A 274 -8.20 12.78 23.89
C ALA A 274 -8.36 13.25 22.44
N PRO A 275 -9.29 12.64 21.66
CA PRO A 275 -9.63 13.19 20.37
C PRO A 275 -10.22 14.58 20.59
N ALA A 276 -9.78 15.56 19.80
CA ALA A 276 -10.45 16.85 19.73
C ALA A 276 -11.95 16.59 19.50
N ARG A 277 -12.79 17.03 20.45
CA ARG A 277 -14.24 17.04 20.33
C ARG A 277 -14.58 17.85 19.07
N ARG A 278 -14.83 17.16 17.96
CA ARG A 278 -15.63 17.73 16.89
C ARG A 278 -17.04 17.87 17.43
N SER A 279 -17.60 19.05 17.21
CA SER A 279 -18.94 19.44 17.62
C SER A 279 -19.99 18.42 17.15
N SER A 280 -20.92 18.14 18.04
CA SER A 280 -22.10 17.31 17.84
C SER A 280 -23.06 17.95 16.83
N SER A 281 -23.24 17.31 15.68
CA SER A 281 -24.50 17.29 14.89
C SER A 281 -24.44 16.44 13.62
N ALA A 282 -23.26 15.96 13.18
CA ALA A 282 -23.17 15.12 11.98
C ALA A 282 -23.71 13.70 12.24
N ARG A 283 -24.75 13.29 11.52
CA ARG A 283 -25.25 11.90 11.51
C ARG A 283 -24.12 10.95 11.11
N ARG A 284 -23.94 9.86 11.86
CA ARG A 284 -22.97 8.79 11.54
C ARG A 284 -23.35 8.15 10.18
N PRO A 285 -22.37 7.79 9.32
CA PRO A 285 -22.66 7.26 7.99
C PRO A 285 -23.09 5.78 8.03
N LEU A 286 -23.79 5.32 6.98
CA LEU A 286 -23.85 3.91 6.64
C LEU A 286 -22.52 3.48 6.02
N LEU A 287 -21.97 2.34 6.44
CA LEU A 287 -20.83 1.72 5.77
C LEU A 287 -21.33 0.52 4.94
N ALA A 288 -21.29 0.64 3.61
CA ALA A 288 -21.62 -0.44 2.69
C ALA A 288 -20.31 -1.03 2.12
N ILE A 289 -20.11 -2.33 2.26
CA ILE A 289 -18.84 -3.00 1.93
C ILE A 289 -19.10 -4.06 0.86
N ASP A 290 -18.28 -4.02 -0.18
CA ASP A 290 -18.15 -5.07 -1.18
C ASP A 290 -17.41 -6.28 -0.58
N GLY A 291 -18.16 -7.28 -0.16
CA GLY A 291 -17.64 -8.46 0.54
C GLY A 291 -16.68 -9.27 -0.33
N ASP A 292 -17.09 -9.58 -1.57
CA ASP A 292 -16.32 -10.37 -2.51
C ASP A 292 -15.02 -9.65 -2.91
N SER A 293 -15.08 -8.37 -3.28
CA SER A 293 -13.88 -7.59 -3.66
C SER A 293 -12.79 -7.60 -2.59
N PHE A 294 -13.18 -7.41 -1.33
CA PHE A 294 -12.22 -7.42 -0.22
C PHE A 294 -11.78 -8.82 0.21
N ALA A 295 -12.66 -9.82 0.13
CA ALA A 295 -12.29 -11.21 0.38
C ALA A 295 -11.29 -11.73 -0.66
N HIS A 296 -11.51 -11.45 -1.95
CA HIS A 296 -10.56 -11.74 -3.03
C HIS A 296 -9.21 -11.07 -2.77
N ARG A 297 -9.21 -9.77 -2.45
CA ARG A 297 -7.97 -9.04 -2.15
C ARG A 297 -7.22 -9.66 -0.96
N ALA A 298 -7.93 -10.00 0.11
CA ALA A 298 -7.36 -10.67 1.28
C ALA A 298 -6.78 -12.05 0.93
N TYR A 299 -7.50 -12.83 0.12
CA TYR A 299 -7.09 -14.16 -0.31
C TYR A 299 -5.78 -14.14 -1.09
N HIS A 300 -5.61 -13.20 -2.02
CA HIS A 300 -4.39 -13.09 -2.82
C HIS A 300 -3.23 -12.42 -2.06
N ALA A 301 -3.52 -11.59 -1.06
CA ALA A 301 -2.50 -10.87 -0.29
C ALA A 301 -1.92 -11.67 0.90
N LEU A 302 -2.71 -12.56 1.50
CA LEU A 302 -2.30 -13.25 2.73
C LEU A 302 -1.76 -14.67 2.46
N PRO A 303 -0.78 -15.14 3.27
CA PRO A 303 -0.22 -16.48 3.12
C PRO A 303 -1.28 -17.58 3.22
N LYS A 304 -1.16 -18.59 2.34
CA LYS A 304 -2.03 -19.79 2.38
C LYS A 304 -1.80 -20.69 3.60
N THR A 305 -0.75 -20.41 4.38
CA THR A 305 -0.45 -21.07 5.65
C THR A 305 -1.37 -20.63 6.80
N ILE A 306 -2.20 -19.60 6.60
CA ILE A 306 -3.20 -19.19 7.58
C ILE A 306 -4.40 -20.13 7.49
N ARG A 307 -4.57 -20.94 8.53
CA ARG A 307 -5.58 -21.99 8.64
C ARG A 307 -6.55 -21.73 9.78
N ARG A 308 -7.76 -22.28 9.67
CA ARG A 308 -8.78 -22.35 10.74
C ARG A 308 -8.91 -23.79 11.24
N ASP A 309 -9.95 -24.06 12.02
CA ASP A 309 -10.36 -25.41 12.41
C ASP A 309 -10.37 -26.38 11.21
N ASP A 310 -9.99 -27.63 11.49
CA ASP A 310 -9.89 -28.73 10.51
C ASP A 310 -8.96 -28.46 9.32
N ASP A 311 -7.89 -27.68 9.55
CA ASP A 311 -6.87 -27.28 8.56
C ASP A 311 -7.45 -26.59 7.31
N GLN A 312 -8.63 -25.99 7.44
CA GLN A 312 -9.27 -25.25 6.36
C GLN A 312 -8.60 -23.88 6.15
N PRO A 313 -8.59 -23.32 4.94
CA PRO A 313 -7.96 -22.03 4.67
C PRO A 313 -8.71 -20.87 5.36
N ALA A 314 -7.97 -19.88 5.85
CA ALA A 314 -8.55 -18.75 6.57
C ALA A 314 -7.95 -17.37 6.23
N GLY A 315 -7.08 -17.31 5.23
CA GLY A 315 -6.44 -16.05 4.80
C GLY A 315 -7.44 -14.97 4.39
N ALA A 316 -8.44 -15.31 3.56
CA ALA A 316 -9.48 -14.37 3.14
C ALA A 316 -10.32 -13.87 4.33
N ILE A 317 -10.69 -14.79 5.23
CA ILE A 317 -11.47 -14.49 6.44
C ILE A 317 -10.73 -13.47 7.32
N LEU A 318 -9.46 -13.76 7.63
CA LEU A 318 -8.66 -12.92 8.50
C LEU A 318 -8.41 -11.54 7.88
N GLY A 319 -8.08 -11.49 6.60
CA GLY A 319 -7.84 -10.21 5.91
C GLY A 319 -9.10 -9.36 5.80
N PHE A 320 -10.24 -9.96 5.44
CA PHE A 320 -11.53 -9.29 5.42
C PHE A 320 -11.90 -8.76 6.81
N ALA A 321 -11.79 -9.60 7.86
CA ALA A 321 -12.07 -9.20 9.24
C ALA A 321 -11.21 -8.00 9.67
N ASN A 322 -9.91 -8.02 9.33
CA ASN A 322 -8.99 -6.93 9.65
C ASN A 322 -9.38 -5.61 8.99
N MET A 323 -9.86 -5.66 7.75
CA MET A 323 -10.37 -4.49 7.05
C MET A 323 -11.69 -4.01 7.65
N LEU A 324 -12.65 -4.91 7.87
CA LEU A 324 -13.96 -4.59 8.44
C LEU A 324 -13.81 -3.87 9.79
N LEU A 325 -13.01 -4.43 10.70
CA LEU A 325 -12.80 -3.84 12.02
C LEU A 325 -12.12 -2.47 11.94
N ARG A 326 -11.16 -2.30 11.03
CA ARG A 326 -10.48 -1.03 10.82
C ARG A 326 -11.43 0.06 10.31
N LEU A 327 -12.21 -0.24 9.27
CA LEU A 327 -13.19 0.69 8.72
C LEU A 327 -14.25 1.06 9.75
N TYR A 328 -14.76 0.07 10.51
CA TYR A 328 -15.69 0.34 11.59
C TYR A 328 -15.10 1.28 12.65
N GLN A 329 -13.87 1.04 13.09
CA GLN A 329 -13.20 1.86 14.10
C GLN A 329 -12.89 3.28 13.61
N GLN A 330 -12.51 3.44 12.34
CA GLN A 330 -12.14 4.73 11.76
C GLN A 330 -13.36 5.59 11.45
N GLU A 331 -14.38 4.98 10.84
CA GLU A 331 -15.53 5.71 10.31
C GLU A 331 -16.70 5.79 11.30
N GLN A 332 -16.68 4.97 12.36
CA GLN A 332 -17.72 4.91 13.39
C GLN A 332 -19.13 4.90 12.76
N PRO A 333 -19.45 3.96 11.84
CA PRO A 333 -20.70 4.00 11.10
C PRO A 333 -21.89 3.65 11.98
N ARG A 334 -23.09 4.16 11.66
CA ARG A 334 -24.33 3.81 12.39
C ARG A 334 -24.80 2.38 12.13
N ALA A 335 -24.46 1.84 10.97
CA ALA A 335 -24.78 0.49 10.54
C ALA A 335 -23.75 0.06 9.50
N VAL A 336 -23.57 -1.25 9.36
CA VAL A 336 -22.73 -1.87 8.34
C VAL A 336 -23.59 -2.83 7.52
N LEU A 337 -23.47 -2.71 6.20
CA LEU A 337 -23.96 -3.68 5.23
C LEU A 337 -22.76 -4.29 4.51
N VAL A 338 -22.72 -5.61 4.41
CA VAL A 338 -21.76 -6.31 3.54
C VAL A 338 -22.54 -7.01 2.42
N ALA A 339 -22.24 -6.63 1.19
CA ALA A 339 -22.84 -7.20 -0.01
C ALA A 339 -22.03 -8.38 -0.52
N TRP A 340 -22.71 -9.40 -1.05
CA TRP A 340 -22.08 -10.62 -1.53
C TRP A 340 -22.65 -11.10 -2.86
N ASP A 341 -21.78 -11.64 -3.70
CA ASP A 341 -22.14 -12.27 -4.96
C ASP A 341 -22.75 -13.66 -4.76
N THR A 342 -23.52 -14.07 -5.77
CA THR A 342 -23.99 -15.45 -5.92
C THR A 342 -23.24 -16.13 -7.06
N LEU A 343 -21.99 -16.54 -6.80
CA LEU A 343 -21.00 -17.02 -7.79
C LEU A 343 -21.51 -18.02 -8.84
N PHE A 344 -22.51 -18.85 -8.52
CA PHE A 344 -23.04 -19.89 -9.41
C PHE A 344 -24.47 -19.62 -9.92
N ALA A 345 -25.09 -18.51 -9.49
CA ALA A 345 -26.43 -18.17 -9.92
C ALA A 345 -26.36 -17.07 -11.00
N PRO A 346 -26.97 -17.28 -12.18
CA PRO A 346 -26.95 -16.26 -13.23
C PRO A 346 -27.74 -15.03 -12.78
N THR A 347 -27.14 -13.85 -13.00
CA THR A 347 -27.79 -12.55 -12.77
C THR A 347 -28.58 -12.11 -14.00
N TYR A 348 -29.30 -10.98 -13.89
CA TYR A 348 -29.97 -10.39 -15.05
C TYR A 348 -28.95 -9.97 -16.13
N ARG A 349 -27.71 -9.60 -15.75
CA ARG A 349 -26.62 -9.29 -16.67
C ARG A 349 -26.26 -10.47 -17.55
N HIS A 350 -26.11 -11.66 -16.96
CA HIS A 350 -25.82 -12.90 -17.69
C HIS A 350 -26.92 -13.27 -18.68
N ARG A 351 -28.20 -13.01 -18.36
CA ARG A 351 -29.33 -13.25 -19.26
C ARG A 351 -29.36 -12.27 -20.43
N GLN A 352 -28.97 -11.02 -20.19
CA GLN A 352 -28.94 -9.96 -21.21
C GLN A 352 -27.70 -10.06 -22.11
N PHE A 353 -26.55 -10.48 -21.56
CA PHE A 353 -25.29 -10.58 -22.27
C PHE A 353 -24.53 -11.86 -21.84
N PRO A 354 -24.68 -12.98 -22.56
CA PRO A 354 -24.09 -14.27 -22.18
C PRO A 354 -22.57 -14.30 -22.07
N ALA A 355 -21.85 -13.38 -22.74
CA ALA A 355 -20.40 -13.26 -22.64
C ALA A 355 -19.94 -12.53 -21.37
N TYR A 356 -20.85 -11.93 -20.62
CA TYR A 356 -20.57 -11.21 -19.37
C TYR A 356 -19.81 -12.10 -18.39
N GLN A 357 -18.65 -11.61 -17.93
CA GLN A 357 -17.78 -12.31 -16.97
C GLN A 357 -17.38 -13.75 -17.37
N GLY A 358 -17.54 -14.10 -18.66
CA GLY A 358 -17.30 -15.44 -19.16
C GLY A 358 -15.86 -15.91 -18.94
N GLY A 359 -15.71 -17.14 -18.47
CA GLY A 359 -14.41 -17.81 -18.28
C GLY A 359 -13.70 -17.50 -16.96
N ARG A 360 -14.35 -16.81 -16.00
CA ARG A 360 -13.80 -16.66 -14.64
C ARG A 360 -13.75 -18.03 -13.94
N GLN A 361 -12.61 -18.34 -13.34
CA GLN A 361 -12.39 -19.52 -12.51
C GLN A 361 -11.94 -19.04 -11.13
N PHE A 362 -12.46 -19.68 -10.09
CA PHE A 362 -12.16 -19.35 -8.70
C PHE A 362 -11.58 -20.57 -8.00
N ASP A 363 -10.55 -20.36 -7.18
CA ASP A 363 -9.98 -21.40 -6.36
C ASP A 363 -11.04 -21.93 -5.36
N ASP A 364 -11.15 -23.25 -5.21
CA ASP A 364 -12.07 -23.87 -4.24
C ASP A 364 -11.84 -23.36 -2.81
N ALA A 365 -10.58 -23.13 -2.45
CA ALA A 365 -10.20 -22.56 -1.16
C ALA A 365 -10.73 -21.14 -0.94
N LEU A 366 -10.94 -20.35 -2.00
CA LEU A 366 -11.55 -19.04 -1.91
C LEU A 366 -13.08 -19.15 -1.83
N ILE A 367 -13.69 -19.99 -2.67
CA ILE A 367 -15.14 -20.26 -2.67
C ILE A 367 -15.60 -20.72 -1.28
N GLU A 368 -14.84 -21.62 -0.64
CA GLU A 368 -15.09 -22.09 0.71
C GLU A 368 -15.16 -20.93 1.71
N GLN A 369 -14.17 -20.04 1.67
CA GLN A 369 -14.08 -18.89 2.56
C GLN A 369 -15.19 -17.85 2.30
N LEU A 370 -15.54 -17.60 1.04
CA LEU A 370 -16.67 -16.71 0.66
C LEU A 370 -18.01 -17.25 1.17
N ARG A 371 -18.17 -18.57 1.25
CA ARG A 371 -19.39 -19.20 1.79
C ARG A 371 -19.55 -18.98 3.29
N ILE A 372 -18.46 -18.88 4.04
CA ILE A 372 -18.49 -18.78 5.51
C ILE A 372 -18.35 -17.35 6.04
N LEU A 373 -17.76 -16.44 5.26
CA LEU A 373 -17.59 -15.03 5.61
C LEU A 373 -18.88 -14.30 6.06
N PRO A 374 -20.06 -14.53 5.45
CA PRO A 374 -21.31 -13.94 5.93
C PRO A 374 -21.63 -14.25 7.40
N LYS A 375 -21.20 -15.43 7.91
CA LYS A 375 -21.38 -15.81 9.32
C LYS A 375 -20.59 -14.90 10.26
N LEU A 376 -19.40 -14.45 9.84
CA LEU A 376 -18.60 -13.50 10.62
C LEU A 376 -19.28 -12.14 10.69
N VAL A 377 -19.81 -11.66 9.57
CA VAL A 377 -20.55 -10.38 9.50
C VAL A 377 -21.78 -10.41 10.40
N GLU A 378 -22.55 -11.49 10.34
CA GLU A 378 -23.72 -11.68 11.20
C GLU A 378 -23.33 -11.75 12.68
N ALA A 379 -22.24 -12.46 13.01
CA ALA A 379 -21.74 -12.54 14.39
C ALA A 379 -21.24 -11.19 14.92
N CYS A 380 -20.79 -10.28 14.06
CA CYS A 380 -20.48 -8.89 14.42
C CYS A 380 -21.74 -8.04 14.66
N GLY A 381 -22.94 -8.54 14.36
CA GLY A 381 -24.20 -7.80 14.45
C GLY A 381 -24.46 -6.92 13.22
N PHE A 382 -23.80 -7.20 12.10
CA PHE A 382 -23.92 -6.45 10.86
C PHE A 382 -24.81 -7.17 9.84
N ALA A 383 -25.33 -6.41 8.88
CA ALA A 383 -26.25 -6.93 7.88
C ALA A 383 -25.49 -7.52 6.67
N ASN A 384 -25.97 -8.66 6.18
CA ASN A 384 -25.53 -9.24 4.91
C ASN A 384 -26.60 -8.98 3.83
N ALA A 385 -26.18 -8.62 2.62
CA ALA A 385 -27.04 -8.59 1.44
C ALA A 385 -26.52 -9.62 0.41
N LYS A 386 -27.35 -10.62 0.10
CA LYS A 386 -27.03 -11.69 -0.86
C LYS A 386 -28.33 -12.29 -1.38
N ARG A 387 -28.60 -12.18 -2.68
CA ARG A 387 -29.78 -12.79 -3.34
C ARG A 387 -29.42 -13.20 -4.75
N ALA A 388 -29.86 -14.40 -5.15
CA ALA A 388 -29.74 -14.86 -6.53
C ALA A 388 -30.37 -13.86 -7.50
N GLY A 389 -29.73 -13.67 -8.65
CA GLY A 389 -30.16 -12.72 -9.67
C GLY A 389 -29.52 -11.33 -9.57
N TYR A 390 -28.79 -11.05 -8.49
CA TYR A 390 -28.12 -9.77 -8.22
C TYR A 390 -26.65 -10.01 -7.84
N GLU A 391 -25.82 -9.01 -8.09
CA GLU A 391 -24.41 -8.96 -7.71
C GLU A 391 -24.20 -8.05 -6.48
N ALA A 392 -23.02 -8.14 -5.86
CA ALA A 392 -22.65 -7.35 -4.68
C ALA A 392 -22.83 -5.84 -4.95
N ASP A 393 -22.44 -5.40 -6.14
CA ASP A 393 -22.51 -4.02 -6.61
C ASP A 393 -23.94 -3.43 -6.59
N ASP A 394 -24.94 -4.22 -6.98
CA ASP A 394 -26.34 -3.82 -6.96
C ASP A 394 -26.83 -3.53 -5.55
N PHE A 395 -26.38 -4.33 -4.57
CA PHE A 395 -26.70 -4.07 -3.16
C PHE A 395 -26.00 -2.83 -2.62
N LEU A 396 -24.79 -2.51 -3.08
CA LEU A 396 -24.12 -1.25 -2.73
C LEU A 396 -24.90 -0.05 -3.28
N ALA A 397 -25.36 -0.14 -4.53
CA ALA A 397 -26.18 0.90 -5.16
C ALA A 397 -27.52 1.08 -4.44
N ALA A 398 -28.21 -0.02 -4.11
CA ALA A 398 -29.45 0.03 -3.36
C ALA A 398 -29.24 0.62 -1.96
N ALA A 399 -28.15 0.26 -1.28
CA ALA A 399 -27.84 0.78 0.04
C ALA A 399 -27.55 2.29 0.02
N ALA A 400 -26.81 2.75 -0.99
CA ALA A 400 -26.55 4.16 -1.20
C ALA A 400 -27.86 4.92 -1.44
N ALA A 401 -28.70 4.46 -2.37
CA ALA A 401 -29.99 5.07 -2.69
C ALA A 401 -30.93 5.12 -1.47
N ALA A 402 -31.04 4.03 -0.71
CA ALA A 402 -31.88 3.95 0.48
C ALA A 402 -31.42 4.93 1.58
N GLU A 403 -30.11 5.04 1.81
CA GLU A 403 -29.55 5.94 2.81
C GLU A 403 -29.65 7.42 2.40
N GLU A 404 -29.45 7.74 1.13
CA GLU A 404 -29.62 9.09 0.62
C GLU A 404 -31.07 9.56 0.69
N SER A 405 -32.04 8.67 0.42
CA SER A 405 -33.48 8.99 0.50
C SER A 405 -33.91 9.49 1.88
N ARG A 406 -33.25 9.00 2.94
CA ARG A 406 -33.45 9.43 4.34
C ARG A 406 -32.48 10.54 4.78
N LYS A 407 -31.83 11.18 3.81
CA LYS A 407 -30.85 12.27 3.98
C LYS A 407 -29.63 11.87 4.82
N GLY A 408 -29.25 10.59 4.77
CA GLY A 408 -28.04 10.06 5.37
C GLY A 408 -26.79 10.33 4.53
N THR A 409 -25.67 9.76 4.96
CA THR A 409 -24.41 9.71 4.23
C THR A 409 -23.91 8.27 4.19
N VAL A 410 -23.23 7.90 3.11
CA VAL A 410 -22.80 6.53 2.82
C VAL A 410 -21.32 6.53 2.53
N LEU A 411 -20.63 5.54 3.09
CA LEU A 411 -19.29 5.16 2.70
C LEU A 411 -19.38 3.80 2.00
N VAL A 412 -19.10 3.77 0.70
CA VAL A 412 -19.10 2.53 -0.10
C VAL A 412 -17.65 2.05 -0.21
N ALA A 413 -17.29 0.99 0.49
CA ALA A 413 -15.97 0.39 0.36
C ALA A 413 -16.00 -0.68 -0.74
N SER A 414 -15.30 -0.44 -1.84
CA SER A 414 -15.10 -1.43 -2.91
C SER A 414 -13.78 -1.20 -3.64
N GLY A 415 -13.18 -2.30 -4.11
CA GLY A 415 -12.06 -2.29 -5.03
C GLY A 415 -12.45 -2.13 -6.50
N ASP A 416 -13.75 -2.14 -6.81
CA ASP A 416 -14.27 -2.02 -8.15
C ASP A 416 -14.46 -0.55 -8.53
N ARG A 417 -13.99 -0.19 -9.72
CA ARG A 417 -14.10 1.17 -10.26
C ARG A 417 -15.50 1.49 -10.74
N ASP A 418 -16.31 0.47 -11.02
CA ASP A 418 -17.69 0.67 -11.45
C ASP A 418 -18.51 1.35 -10.34
N THR A 419 -18.12 1.18 -9.07
CA THR A 419 -18.76 1.88 -7.93
C THR A 419 -18.58 3.38 -7.96
N PHE A 420 -17.70 3.93 -8.79
CA PHE A 420 -17.57 5.38 -8.97
C PHE A 420 -18.85 6.01 -9.50
N GLN A 421 -19.73 5.23 -10.14
CA GLN A 421 -21.06 5.68 -10.54
C GLN A 421 -21.97 6.05 -9.36
N LEU A 422 -21.64 5.60 -8.14
CA LEU A 422 -22.39 5.88 -6.92
C LEU A 422 -21.89 7.14 -6.19
N ALA A 423 -20.78 7.74 -6.62
CA ALA A 423 -20.22 8.91 -5.95
C ALA A 423 -21.17 10.10 -6.04
N SER A 424 -21.48 10.74 -4.91
CA SER A 424 -22.39 11.87 -4.82
C SER A 424 -21.96 12.83 -3.70
N ASN A 425 -22.74 13.89 -3.45
CA ASN A 425 -22.54 14.76 -2.29
C ASN A 425 -22.77 14.05 -0.94
N ARG A 426 -23.42 12.87 -0.95
CA ARG A 426 -23.76 12.08 0.24
C ARG A 426 -23.13 10.70 0.25
N THR A 427 -22.63 10.23 -0.89
CA THR A 427 -21.98 8.93 -1.04
C THR A 427 -20.52 9.09 -1.43
N THR A 428 -19.62 8.59 -0.59
CA THR A 428 -18.17 8.57 -0.84
C THR A 428 -17.69 7.15 -1.03
N ILE A 429 -16.94 6.89 -2.09
CA ILE A 429 -16.34 5.57 -2.31
C ILE A 429 -15.01 5.50 -1.56
N LEU A 430 -14.84 4.50 -0.71
CA LEU A 430 -13.58 4.12 -0.07
C LEU A 430 -12.86 3.12 -0.97
N TYR A 431 -12.07 3.65 -1.89
CA TYR A 431 -11.37 2.86 -2.90
C TYR A 431 -9.97 2.44 -2.40
N PRO A 432 -9.66 1.14 -2.33
CA PRO A 432 -8.35 0.66 -1.88
C PRO A 432 -7.27 1.00 -2.90
N VAL A 433 -6.34 1.88 -2.52
CA VAL A 433 -5.18 2.25 -3.34
C VAL A 433 -3.99 1.35 -3.02
N ARG A 434 -3.74 1.13 -1.72
CA ARG A 434 -2.64 0.32 -1.17
C ARG A 434 -3.11 -0.42 0.09
N ALA A 435 -2.37 -1.40 0.58
CA ALA A 435 -2.81 -2.17 1.75
C ALA A 435 -2.83 -1.31 3.02
N GLY A 436 -4.01 -0.89 3.46
CA GLY A 436 -4.11 0.04 4.58
C GLY A 436 -4.89 1.30 4.24
N GLU A 437 -4.64 1.80 3.03
CA GLU A 437 -5.03 3.13 2.55
C GLU A 437 -6.25 3.06 1.64
N MET A 438 -7.29 3.80 2.00
CA MET A 438 -8.48 4.01 1.18
C MET A 438 -8.48 5.45 0.67
N ALA A 439 -8.46 5.63 -0.65
CA ALA A 439 -8.82 6.90 -1.24
C ALA A 439 -10.31 7.16 -1.02
N ARG A 440 -10.66 8.42 -0.77
CA ARG A 440 -12.04 8.88 -0.76
C ARG A 440 -12.35 9.44 -2.14
N ILE A 441 -13.27 8.82 -2.85
CA ILE A 441 -13.67 9.20 -4.20
C ILE A 441 -15.08 9.78 -4.12
N GLY A 442 -15.19 11.08 -4.35
CA GLY A 442 -16.43 11.80 -4.59
C GLY A 442 -16.52 12.27 -6.04
N PRO A 443 -17.51 13.11 -6.39
CA PRO A 443 -17.71 13.60 -7.75
C PRO A 443 -16.49 14.31 -8.34
N ALA A 444 -15.73 15.05 -7.52
CA ALA A 444 -14.54 15.76 -7.97
C ALA A 444 -13.43 14.80 -8.43
N GLU A 445 -13.19 13.75 -7.66
CA GLU A 445 -12.18 12.74 -7.96
C GLU A 445 -12.57 11.88 -9.17
N VAL A 446 -13.87 11.64 -9.38
CA VAL A 446 -14.36 10.99 -10.61
C VAL A 446 -14.08 11.86 -11.84
N ARG A 447 -14.41 13.16 -11.77
CA ARG A 447 -14.11 14.11 -12.85
C ARG A 447 -12.63 14.22 -13.14
N GLU A 448 -11.78 14.29 -12.12
CA GLU A 448 -10.33 14.34 -12.31
C GLU A 448 -9.82 13.07 -13.01
N ARG A 449 -10.33 11.91 -12.61
CA ARG A 449 -9.84 10.63 -13.12
C ARG A 449 -10.34 10.26 -14.50
N TYR A 450 -11.62 10.53 -14.81
CA TYR A 450 -12.26 10.09 -16.05
C TYR A 450 -12.70 11.22 -16.96
N GLY A 451 -12.74 12.46 -16.47
CA GLY A 451 -13.23 13.61 -17.25
C GLY A 451 -14.72 13.54 -17.54
N VAL A 452 -15.49 12.83 -16.70
CA VAL A 452 -16.95 12.66 -16.74
C VAL A 452 -17.52 12.74 -15.32
N GLU A 453 -18.83 13.00 -15.19
CA GLU A 453 -19.54 12.95 -13.92
C GLU A 453 -19.81 11.50 -13.46
N PRO A 454 -20.03 11.24 -12.16
CA PRO A 454 -20.40 9.93 -11.63
C PRO A 454 -21.56 9.27 -12.40
N GLU A 455 -22.61 10.01 -12.70
CA GLU A 455 -23.81 9.51 -13.40
C GLU A 455 -23.50 9.08 -14.84
N GLN A 456 -22.40 9.57 -15.42
CA GLN A 456 -21.93 9.24 -16.76
C GLN A 456 -20.98 8.03 -16.78
N VAL A 457 -20.57 7.49 -15.62
CA VAL A 457 -19.64 6.34 -15.56
C VAL A 457 -20.16 5.10 -16.32
N PRO A 458 -21.46 4.71 -16.25
CA PRO A 458 -21.98 3.60 -17.05
C PRO A 458 -21.91 3.86 -18.56
N ASP A 459 -22.22 5.08 -18.98
CA ASP A 459 -22.09 5.52 -20.38
C ASP A 459 -20.61 5.49 -20.83
N PHE A 460 -19.70 5.92 -19.96
CA PHE A 460 -18.26 5.90 -20.20
C PHE A 460 -17.71 4.49 -20.37
N ILE A 461 -18.15 3.55 -19.52
CA ILE A 461 -17.81 2.12 -19.63
C ILE A 461 -18.37 1.53 -20.92
N ALA A 462 -19.63 1.80 -21.26
CA ALA A 462 -20.27 1.30 -22.46
C ALA A 462 -19.58 1.77 -23.76
N LEU A 463 -19.05 3.00 -23.77
CA LEU A 463 -18.28 3.53 -24.89
C LEU A 463 -16.86 2.96 -24.95
N ARG A 464 -16.12 2.96 -23.83
CA ARG A 464 -14.69 2.58 -23.80
C ARG A 464 -14.45 1.07 -23.78
N GLY A 465 -15.44 0.31 -23.34
CA GLY A 465 -15.34 -1.12 -23.01
C GLY A 465 -14.78 -1.40 -21.61
N ASP A 466 -15.02 -2.62 -21.14
CA ASP A 466 -14.42 -3.16 -19.92
C ASP A 466 -13.92 -4.60 -20.14
N PRO A 467 -12.59 -4.80 -20.26
CA PRO A 467 -12.03 -6.13 -20.45
C PRO A 467 -12.28 -7.10 -19.30
N SER A 468 -12.47 -6.60 -18.07
CA SER A 468 -12.70 -7.44 -16.88
C SER A 468 -14.08 -8.09 -16.90
N ASP A 469 -15.06 -7.38 -17.44
CA ASP A 469 -16.46 -7.81 -17.62
C ASP A 469 -16.78 -8.26 -19.05
N LYS A 470 -15.78 -8.32 -19.92
CA LYS A 470 -15.89 -8.70 -21.34
C LYS A 470 -16.81 -7.79 -22.15
N LEU A 471 -16.93 -6.52 -21.75
CA LEU A 471 -17.61 -5.49 -22.52
C LEU A 471 -16.66 -4.95 -23.59
N PRO A 472 -16.94 -5.14 -24.90
CA PRO A 472 -16.02 -4.74 -25.96
C PRO A 472 -15.99 -3.22 -26.17
N GLY A 473 -17.05 -2.51 -25.78
CA GLY A 473 -17.18 -1.08 -26.05
C GLY A 473 -17.33 -0.78 -27.55
N LEU A 474 -17.01 0.46 -27.92
CA LEU A 474 -16.99 0.92 -29.31
C LEU A 474 -15.58 0.84 -29.88
N ALA A 475 -15.43 0.15 -31.01
CA ALA A 475 -14.13 -0.01 -31.66
C ALA A 475 -13.50 1.36 -31.99
N GLY A 476 -12.23 1.55 -31.61
CA GLY A 476 -11.49 2.80 -31.83
C GLY A 476 -11.78 3.91 -30.81
N VAL A 477 -12.67 3.69 -29.83
CA VAL A 477 -12.96 4.67 -28.77
C VAL A 477 -12.37 4.21 -27.44
N GLY A 478 -11.19 4.76 -27.10
CA GLY A 478 -10.59 4.60 -25.78
C GLY A 478 -11.16 5.57 -24.74
N ALA A 479 -10.64 5.52 -23.51
CA ALA A 479 -11.09 6.35 -22.38
C ALA A 479 -11.17 7.85 -22.71
N THR A 480 -10.12 8.43 -23.31
CA THR A 480 -10.11 9.86 -23.70
C THR A 480 -11.21 10.20 -24.71
N GLY A 481 -11.45 9.32 -25.68
CA GLY A 481 -12.49 9.49 -26.69
C GLY A 481 -13.89 9.38 -26.10
N ALA A 482 -14.13 8.39 -25.23
CA ALA A 482 -15.39 8.24 -24.50
C ALA A 482 -15.71 9.48 -23.65
N ALA A 483 -14.73 9.98 -22.89
CA ALA A 483 -14.90 11.19 -22.09
C ALA A 483 -15.17 12.43 -22.95
N ALA A 484 -14.51 12.57 -24.11
CA ALA A 484 -14.76 13.69 -25.03
C ALA A 484 -16.17 13.65 -25.62
N LEU A 485 -16.67 12.46 -25.97
CA LEU A 485 -18.04 12.27 -26.44
C LEU A 485 -19.05 12.65 -25.37
N LEU A 486 -18.86 12.20 -24.13
CA LEU A 486 -19.78 12.49 -23.02
C LEU A 486 -19.75 13.96 -22.58
N ARG A 487 -18.59 14.62 -22.65
CA ARG A 487 -18.52 16.08 -22.44
C ARG A 487 -19.29 16.86 -23.51
N LYS A 488 -19.35 16.36 -24.74
CA LYS A 488 -20.05 17.03 -25.84
C LYS A 488 -21.56 16.76 -25.85
N TYR A 489 -21.95 15.50 -25.65
CA TYR A 489 -23.33 15.07 -25.84
C TYR A 489 -24.08 14.80 -24.55
N GLY A 490 -23.42 14.73 -23.39
CA GLY A 490 -24.06 14.38 -22.11
C GLY A 490 -24.17 12.87 -21.92
N THR A 491 -25.04 12.21 -22.69
CA THR A 491 -25.35 10.77 -22.53
C THR A 491 -25.19 9.98 -23.83
N ILE A 492 -25.17 8.64 -23.76
CA ILE A 492 -25.26 7.79 -24.96
C ILE A 492 -26.55 8.06 -25.73
N GLU A 493 -27.68 8.29 -25.04
CA GLU A 493 -28.96 8.54 -25.72
C GLU A 493 -28.94 9.85 -26.53
N GLU A 494 -28.39 10.93 -25.96
CA GLU A 494 -28.22 12.21 -26.68
C GLU A 494 -27.21 12.09 -27.82
N LEU A 495 -26.13 11.32 -27.62
CA LEU A 495 -25.16 11.01 -28.66
C LEU A 495 -25.83 10.27 -29.84
N LEU A 496 -26.70 9.30 -29.56
CA LEU A 496 -27.43 8.53 -30.58
C LEU A 496 -28.49 9.38 -31.26
N ALA A 497 -29.21 10.23 -30.50
CA ALA A 497 -30.17 11.19 -31.04
C ALA A 497 -29.51 12.21 -31.98
N ALA A 498 -28.26 12.58 -31.73
CA ALA A 498 -27.43 13.40 -32.60
C ALA A 498 -26.88 12.65 -33.85
N GLY A 499 -27.36 11.43 -34.12
CA GLY A 499 -27.01 10.64 -35.30
C GLY A 499 -25.61 10.02 -35.27
N ARG A 500 -24.96 9.96 -34.09
CA ARG A 500 -23.63 9.35 -33.96
C ARG A 500 -23.75 7.86 -33.70
N PHE A 501 -22.93 7.07 -34.39
CA PHE A 501 -22.84 5.60 -34.26
C PHE A 501 -24.21 4.85 -34.31
N PRO A 502 -25.12 5.17 -35.26
CA PRO A 502 -26.46 4.56 -35.28
C PRO A 502 -26.42 3.03 -35.41
N ALA A 503 -25.43 2.49 -36.14
CA ALA A 503 -25.20 1.05 -36.28
C ALA A 503 -24.86 0.34 -34.95
N HIS A 504 -24.39 1.08 -33.94
CA HIS A 504 -24.00 0.53 -32.63
C HIS A 504 -25.01 0.84 -31.53
N ALA A 505 -26.14 1.51 -31.83
CA ALA A 505 -27.13 1.95 -30.85
C ALA A 505 -27.60 0.84 -29.91
N LYS A 506 -27.96 -0.33 -30.46
CA LYS A 506 -28.42 -1.48 -29.67
C LYS A 506 -27.34 -1.99 -28.71
N ASN A 507 -26.09 -2.08 -29.17
CA ASN A 507 -24.98 -2.59 -28.38
C ASN A 507 -24.58 -1.60 -27.28
N LEU A 508 -24.53 -0.30 -27.59
CA LEU A 508 -24.21 0.73 -26.60
C LEU A 508 -25.25 0.78 -25.47
N ARG A 509 -26.55 0.68 -25.80
CA ARG A 509 -27.62 0.57 -24.80
C ARG A 509 -27.49 -0.70 -23.95
N LEU A 510 -27.17 -1.83 -24.58
CA LEU A 510 -26.92 -3.08 -23.87
C LEU A 510 -25.74 -2.94 -22.90
N PHE A 511 -24.57 -2.48 -23.37
CA PHE A 511 -23.38 -2.35 -22.53
C PHE A 511 -23.59 -1.36 -21.39
N ARG A 512 -24.31 -0.25 -21.65
CA ARG A 512 -24.72 0.69 -20.60
C ARG A 512 -25.61 0.02 -19.56
N SER A 513 -26.60 -0.78 -20.00
CA SER A 513 -27.47 -1.55 -19.09
C SER A 513 -26.69 -2.55 -18.25
N ILE A 514 -25.64 -3.18 -18.80
CA ILE A 514 -24.78 -4.11 -18.05
C ILE A 514 -23.92 -3.34 -17.03
N ALA A 515 -23.30 -2.24 -17.41
CA ALA A 515 -22.44 -1.43 -16.54
C ALA A 515 -23.19 -0.65 -15.45
N THR A 516 -24.53 -0.54 -15.56
CA THR A 516 -25.36 0.18 -14.59
C THR A 516 -25.66 -0.72 -13.39
N MET A 517 -25.36 -0.24 -12.19
CA MET A 517 -25.75 -0.91 -10.94
C MET A 517 -27.24 -0.72 -10.64
N ASN A 518 -27.90 -1.74 -10.09
CA ASN A 518 -29.33 -1.71 -9.84
C ASN A 518 -29.69 -1.19 -8.43
N PRO A 519 -30.17 0.06 -8.26
CA PRO A 519 -30.50 0.61 -6.95
C PRO A 519 -31.78 0.01 -6.32
N LYS A 520 -32.46 -0.91 -7.02
CA LYS A 520 -33.67 -1.59 -6.55
C LYS A 520 -33.39 -3.03 -6.09
N ALA A 521 -32.12 -3.41 -5.94
CA ALA A 521 -31.77 -4.66 -5.27
C ALA A 521 -32.40 -4.72 -3.88
N PRO A 522 -32.90 -5.88 -3.43
CA PRO A 522 -33.57 -5.99 -2.15
C PRO A 522 -32.53 -5.79 -1.04
N LEU A 523 -32.92 -5.09 0.01
CA LEU A 523 -32.05 -4.92 1.17
C LEU A 523 -32.69 -5.54 2.41
N PRO A 524 -31.86 -6.06 3.33
CA PRO A 524 -32.31 -6.25 4.70
C PRO A 524 -32.64 -4.89 5.34
N ALA A 525 -33.38 -4.90 6.44
CA ALA A 525 -33.63 -3.68 7.19
C ALA A 525 -32.33 -3.11 7.79
N LEU A 526 -31.91 -1.92 7.34
CA LEU A 526 -30.69 -1.24 7.78
C LEU A 526 -30.96 -0.28 8.94
N ARG A 527 -31.43 -0.79 10.08
CA ARG A 527 -31.57 0.00 11.32
C ARG A 527 -30.20 0.34 11.91
N ASP A 528 -30.16 1.29 12.84
CA ASP A 528 -28.93 1.57 13.60
C ASP A 528 -28.53 0.30 14.34
N GLN A 529 -27.25 -0.08 14.23
CA GLN A 529 -26.73 -1.34 14.74
C GLN A 529 -25.80 -1.09 15.92
N THR A 530 -25.93 -1.94 16.93
CA THR A 530 -24.93 -2.09 17.99
C THR A 530 -24.16 -3.38 17.72
N PRO A 531 -22.83 -3.31 17.53
CA PRO A 531 -22.07 -4.52 17.22
C PRO A 531 -22.12 -5.55 18.36
N THR A 532 -22.20 -6.82 18.01
CA THR A 532 -22.16 -7.94 18.95
C THR A 532 -20.77 -8.57 19.00
N TRP A 533 -19.77 -7.79 19.41
CA TRP A 533 -18.36 -8.21 19.39
C TRP A 533 -18.08 -9.48 20.20
N ASP A 534 -18.85 -9.76 21.26
CA ASP A 534 -18.75 -10.97 22.05
C ASP A 534 -19.17 -12.22 21.26
N LYS A 535 -20.21 -12.13 20.43
CA LYS A 535 -20.65 -13.21 19.53
C LYS A 535 -19.59 -13.45 18.45
N ALA A 536 -19.08 -12.39 17.83
CA ALA A 536 -18.01 -12.47 16.85
C ALA A 536 -16.73 -13.10 17.44
N ALA A 537 -16.36 -12.74 18.67
CA ALA A 537 -15.21 -13.33 19.36
C ALA A 537 -15.37 -14.84 19.56
N ARG A 538 -16.55 -15.30 20.03
CA ARG A 538 -16.84 -16.73 20.20
C ARG A 538 -16.76 -17.48 18.87
N LEU A 539 -17.26 -16.90 17.77
CA LEU A 539 -17.16 -17.51 16.44
C LEU A 539 -15.70 -17.60 15.96
N ALA A 540 -14.93 -16.53 16.09
CA ALA A 540 -13.51 -16.52 15.72
C ALA A 540 -12.69 -17.52 16.55
N ALA A 541 -13.02 -17.70 17.83
CA ALA A 541 -12.41 -18.70 18.70
C ALA A 541 -12.75 -20.13 18.24
N LYS A 542 -14.00 -20.39 17.84
CA LYS A 542 -14.41 -21.67 17.27
C LYS A 542 -13.64 -22.01 15.99
N TRP A 543 -13.38 -21.02 15.14
CA TRP A 543 -12.52 -21.16 13.96
C TRP A 543 -11.01 -21.21 14.27
N GLN A 544 -10.62 -21.31 15.55
CA GLN A 544 -9.23 -21.32 15.99
C GLN A 544 -8.41 -20.08 15.57
N LEU A 545 -9.07 -18.98 15.19
CA LEU A 545 -8.45 -17.70 14.85
C LEU A 545 -8.20 -16.87 16.12
N LYS A 546 -7.34 -17.39 17.01
CA LYS A 546 -7.12 -16.88 18.38
C LYS A 546 -6.82 -15.39 18.45
N GLN A 547 -6.00 -14.87 17.53
CA GLN A 547 -5.65 -13.45 17.49
C GLN A 547 -6.85 -12.56 17.11
N LEU A 548 -7.68 -13.01 16.16
CA LEU A 548 -8.89 -12.30 15.78
C LEU A 548 -9.91 -12.33 16.92
N ALA A 549 -10.09 -13.48 17.56
CA ALA A 549 -10.96 -13.63 18.73
C ALA A 549 -10.57 -12.64 19.85
N GLY A 550 -9.29 -12.59 20.23
CA GLY A 550 -8.81 -11.68 21.26
C GLY A 550 -9.03 -10.19 20.93
N ARG A 551 -8.92 -9.81 19.66
CA ARG A 551 -9.22 -8.42 19.22
C ARG A 551 -10.71 -8.10 19.32
N LEU A 552 -11.58 -9.04 18.97
CA LEU A 552 -13.03 -8.89 19.09
C LEU A 552 -13.45 -8.83 20.58
N GLU A 553 -12.83 -9.63 21.45
CA GLU A 553 -13.06 -9.53 22.90
C GLU A 553 -12.65 -8.17 23.47
N ALA A 554 -11.52 -7.62 23.01
CA ALA A 554 -11.10 -6.28 23.42
C ALA A 554 -12.12 -5.22 23.00
N LEU A 555 -12.68 -5.32 21.78
CA LEU A 555 -13.76 -4.44 21.32
C LEU A 555 -15.04 -4.61 22.14
N ALA A 556 -15.40 -5.83 22.52
CA ALA A 556 -16.55 -6.11 23.37
C ALA A 556 -16.41 -5.46 24.75
N LYS A 557 -15.19 -5.46 25.32
CA LYS A 557 -14.89 -4.82 26.61
C LYS A 557 -14.96 -3.30 26.53
N SER A 558 -14.48 -2.70 25.45
CA SER A 558 -14.51 -1.25 25.25
C SER A 558 -15.89 -0.68 24.89
N ALA A 559 -16.85 -1.54 24.54
CA ALA A 559 -18.22 -1.16 24.20
C ALA A 559 -19.20 -1.25 25.39
N ARG A 560 -18.75 -1.81 26.52
CA ARG A 560 -19.43 -1.78 27.82
C ARG A 560 -18.92 -0.61 28.63
#